data_AF-M3EC62-F1
#
_entry.id   AF-M3EC62-F1
#
_cell.length_a   1.000
_cell.length_b   1.000
_cell.length_c   1.000
_cell.angle_alpha   90.00
_cell.angle_beta   90.00
_cell.angle_gamma   90.00
#
_symmetry.space_group_name_H-M   'P 1'
#
loop_
_entity.id
_entity.type
_entity.pdbx_description
1 polymer ?
#
loop_
_entity_poly.entity_id
_entity_poly.type
_entity_poly.pdbx_seq_one_letter_code
_entity_poly.pdbx_strand_id
1 'polypeptide(L)'
;METEFTYDELRELCYLVWNRKKQLREQADRYKESDGFAKNNNLNDNDIFEKLAEGAEREFELFKGLESKLEKMRAALWDAQ
;
A
#
# COMPACT_ATOMS: atom_id res chain seq x y z
N MET A 1 -17.96 18.14 7.09
CA MET A 1 -18.29 18.20 5.66
C MET A 1 -17.99 16.79 5.14
N GLU A 2 -19.00 15.92 5.11
CA GLU A 2 -18.85 14.62 4.46
C GLU A 2 -18.67 14.93 2.98
N THR A 3 -17.49 14.64 2.44
CA THR A 3 -17.29 14.70 1.00
C THR A 3 -18.02 13.50 0.42
N GLU A 4 -19.24 13.73 -0.07
CA GLU A 4 -20.00 12.73 -0.81
C GLU A 4 -19.28 12.46 -2.14
N PHE A 5 -18.57 11.33 -2.20
CA PHE A 5 -18.07 10.81 -3.46
C PHE A 5 -19.24 10.21 -4.24
N THR A 6 -19.29 10.45 -5.54
CA THR A 6 -20.12 9.64 -6.44
C THR A 6 -19.62 8.19 -6.46
N TYR A 7 -20.46 7.26 -6.90
CA TYR A 7 -20.06 5.85 -7.01
C TYR A 7 -18.83 5.67 -7.92
N ASP A 8 -18.77 6.38 -9.05
CA ASP A 8 -17.65 6.29 -9.98
C ASP A 8 -16.35 6.87 -9.40
N GLU A 9 -16.42 8.00 -8.70
CA GLU A 9 -15.26 8.57 -7.99
C GLU A 9 -14.75 7.61 -6.90
N LEU A 10 -15.67 7.01 -6.15
CA LEU A 10 -15.29 6.05 -5.12
C LEU A 10 -14.69 4.76 -5.72
N ARG A 11 -15.22 4.30 -6.86
CA ARG A 11 -14.66 3.15 -7.59
C ARG A 11 -13.23 3.44 -8.04
N GLU A 12 -12.98 4.63 -8.60
CA GLU A 12 -11.64 5.04 -9.04
C GLU A 12 -10.67 5.15 -7.86
N LEU A 13 -11.11 5.74 -6.74
CA LEU A 13 -10.30 5.80 -5.52
C LEU A 13 -9.96 4.42 -4.98
N CYS A 14 -10.92 3.49 -4.96
CA CYS A 14 -10.67 2.09 -4.60
C CYS A 14 -9.58 1.48 -5.49
N TYR A 15 -9.66 1.69 -6.81
CA TYR A 15 -8.69 1.17 -7.76
C TYR A 15 -7.28 1.74 -7.52
N LEU A 16 -7.16 3.05 -7.31
CA LEU A 16 -5.90 3.71 -7.04
C LEU A 16 -5.25 3.21 -5.75
N VAL A 17 -6.04 3.08 -4.68
CA VAL A 17 -5.58 2.55 -3.38
C VAL A 17 -5.13 1.10 -3.52
N TRP A 18 -5.91 0.26 -4.18
CA TRP A 18 -5.54 -1.14 -4.43
C TRP A 18 -4.24 -1.26 -5.24
N ASN A 19 -4.12 -0.50 -6.33
CA ASN A 19 -2.95 -0.54 -7.20
C ASN A 19 -1.68 -0.08 -6.45
N ARG A 20 -1.77 1.02 -5.70
CA ARG A 20 -0.64 1.52 -4.90
C ARG A 20 -0.26 0.53 -3.79
N LYS A 21 -1.23 -0.07 -3.11
CA LYS A 21 -0.99 -1.14 -2.11
C LYS A 21 -0.21 -2.30 -2.72
N LYS A 22 -0.59 -2.75 -3.93
CA LYS A 22 0.12 -3.81 -4.65
C LYS A 22 1.57 -3.42 -4.95
N GLN A 23 1.80 -2.21 -5.46
CA GLN A 23 3.15 -1.70 -5.73
C GLN A 23 4.02 -1.63 -4.47
N LEU A 24 3.46 -1.23 -3.32
CA LEU A 24 4.18 -1.18 -2.05
C LEU A 24 4.62 -2.57 -1.58
N ARG A 25 3.77 -3.59 -1.76
CA ARG A 25 4.14 -4.98 -1.47
C ARG A 25 5.31 -5.43 -2.33
N GLU A 26 5.20 -5.26 -3.64
CA GLU A 26 6.26 -5.62 -4.58
C GLU A 26 7.57 -4.87 -4.30
N GLN A 27 7.47 -3.61 -3.88
CA GLN A 27 8.62 -2.78 -3.51
C GLN A 27 9.29 -3.29 -2.23
N ALA A 28 8.51 -3.61 -1.19
CA ALA A 28 9.04 -4.19 0.05
C ALA A 28 9.75 -5.52 -0.21
N ASP A 29 9.16 -6.39 -1.03
CA ASP A 29 9.73 -7.70 -1.37
C ASP A 29 11.07 -7.53 -2.11
N ARG A 30 11.14 -6.62 -3.10
CA ARG A 30 12.40 -6.30 -3.81
C ARG A 30 13.50 -5.76 -2.89
N TYR A 31 13.14 -4.96 -1.87
CA TYR A 31 14.12 -4.47 -0.91
C TYR A 31 14.66 -5.59 -0.03
N LYS A 32 13.82 -6.53 0.41
CA LYS A 32 14.27 -7.71 1.16
C LYS A 32 15.18 -8.62 0.34
N GLU A 33 14.89 -8.80 -0.95
CA GLU A 33 15.77 -9.53 -1.87
C GLU A 33 17.13 -8.84 -2.02
N SER A 34 17.13 -7.51 -2.13
CA SER A 34 18.36 -6.71 -2.24
C SER A 34 19.20 -6.77 -0.95
N ASP A 35 18.56 -6.68 0.21
CA ASP A 35 19.18 -6.84 1.53
C ASP A 35 19.82 -8.23 1.68
N GLY A 36 19.09 -9.28 1.34
CA GLY A 36 19.59 -10.65 1.38
C GLY A 36 20.78 -10.87 0.43
N PHE A 37 20.73 -10.29 -0.78
CA PHE A 37 21.84 -10.35 -1.72
C PHE A 37 23.08 -9.65 -1.18
N ALA A 38 22.93 -8.45 -0.62
CA ALA A 38 24.05 -7.66 -0.13
C ALA A 38 24.72 -8.32 1.10
N LYS A 39 23.91 -8.83 2.05
CA LYS A 39 24.38 -9.64 3.18
C LYS A 39 25.13 -10.89 2.73
N ASN A 40 24.63 -11.62 1.73
CA ASN A 40 25.27 -12.82 1.19
C ASN A 40 26.61 -12.53 0.49
N ASN A 41 26.81 -11.32 -0.02
CA ASN A 41 28.01 -10.91 -0.75
C ASN A 41 28.96 -10.03 0.07
N ASN A 42 28.72 -9.85 1.38
CA ASN A 42 29.47 -8.95 2.25
C ASN A 42 29.63 -7.54 1.65
N LEU A 43 28.60 -7.06 0.95
CA LEU A 43 28.59 -5.68 0.48
C LEU A 43 28.46 -4.76 1.69
N ASN A 44 29.07 -3.57 1.62
CA ASN A 44 28.90 -2.57 2.67
C ASN A 44 27.63 -1.76 2.38
N ASP A 45 26.50 -2.30 2.77
CA ASP A 45 25.20 -1.66 2.74
C ASP A 45 24.78 -1.30 4.16
N ASN A 46 24.77 0.01 4.46
CA ASN A 46 24.43 0.57 5.79
C ASN A 46 22.94 0.40 6.15
N ASP A 47 22.44 -0.84 6.25
CA ASP A 47 21.05 -1.23 6.53
C ASP A 47 20.01 -0.47 5.67
N ILE A 48 20.43 -0.02 4.48
CA ILE A 48 19.61 0.86 3.63
C ILE A 48 18.41 0.08 3.12
N PHE A 49 18.63 -1.15 2.64
CA PHE A 49 17.58 -1.99 2.10
C PHE A 49 16.60 -2.45 3.17
N GLU A 50 17.08 -2.77 4.38
CA GLU A 50 16.23 -3.06 5.53
C GLU A 50 15.31 -1.87 5.87
N LYS A 51 15.85 -0.66 6.01
CA LYS A 51 15.04 0.55 6.28
C LYS A 51 14.03 0.85 5.17
N LEU A 52 14.40 0.62 3.92
CA LEU A 52 13.52 0.79 2.77
C LEU A 52 12.38 -0.24 2.78
N ALA A 53 12.67 -1.50 3.12
CA ALA A 53 11.66 -2.54 3.27
C ALA A 53 10.67 -2.20 4.39
N GLU A 54 11.16 -1.79 5.57
CA GLU A 54 10.31 -1.37 6.68
C GLU A 54 9.44 -0.14 6.35
N GLY A 55 9.98 0.80 5.57
CA GLY A 55 9.22 1.97 5.11
C GLY A 55 8.06 1.56 4.20
N ALA A 56 8.35 0.70 3.22
CA ALA A 56 7.33 0.18 2.29
C ALA A 56 6.26 -0.66 3.02
N GLU A 57 6.64 -1.45 4.02
CA GLU A 57 5.68 -2.20 4.85
C GLU A 57 4.78 -1.29 5.70
N ARG A 58 5.35 -0.22 6.29
CA ARG A 58 4.56 0.77 7.03
C ARG A 58 3.54 1.46 6.13
N GLU A 59 3.95 1.90 4.94
CA GLU A 59 3.01 2.45 3.96
C GLU A 59 1.95 1.43 3.52
N PHE A 60 2.34 0.17 3.31
CA PHE A 60 1.41 -0.89 2.93
C PHE A 60 0.28 -1.07 3.95
N GLU A 61 0.60 -1.08 5.26
CA GLU A 61 -0.41 -1.19 6.31
C GLU A 61 -1.34 0.03 6.37
N LEU A 62 -0.83 1.24 6.10
CA LEU A 62 -1.69 2.44 5.96
C LEU A 62 -2.69 2.26 4.80
N PHE A 63 -2.25 1.70 3.68
CA PHE A 63 -3.10 1.46 2.52
C PHE A 63 -4.16 0.38 2.75
N LYS A 64 -3.91 -0.64 3.58
CA LYS A 64 -4.97 -1.58 4.03
C LYS A 64 -6.04 -0.86 4.85
N GLY A 65 -5.62 0.05 5.73
CA GLY A 65 -6.55 0.89 6.50
C GLY A 65 -7.41 1.78 5.60
N LEU A 66 -6.81 2.35 4.54
CA LEU A 66 -7.53 3.13 3.53
C LEU A 66 -8.50 2.29 2.72
N GLU A 67 -8.07 1.12 2.24
CA GLU A 67 -8.91 0.19 1.49
C GLU A 67 -10.15 -0.21 2.30
N SER A 68 -9.98 -0.57 3.58
CA SER A 68 -11.11 -0.92 4.47
C SER A 68 -12.08 0.25 4.67
N LYS A 69 -11.60 1.50 4.74
CA LYS A 69 -12.46 2.68 4.84
C LYS A 69 -13.26 2.90 3.55
N LEU A 70 -12.61 2.78 2.40
CA LEU A 70 -13.26 2.93 1.09
C LEU A 70 -14.30 1.83 0.85
N GLU A 71 -14.03 0.59 1.26
CA GLU A 71 -15.00 -0.51 1.19
C GLU A 71 -16.27 -0.22 1.99
N LYS A 72 -16.14 0.34 3.20
CA LYS A 72 -17.29 0.75 4.02
C LYS A 72 -18.09 1.88 3.37
N MET A 73 -17.40 2.88 2.80
CA MET A 73 -18.06 3.95 2.05
C MET A 73 -18.81 3.40 0.83
N ARG A 74 -18.23 2.40 0.15
CA ARG A 74 -18.83 1.80 -1.05
C ARG A 74 -20.06 0.97 -0.70
N ALA A 75 -20.00 0.21 0.40
CA ALA A 75 -21.14 -0.53 0.90
C ALA A 75 -22.29 0.41 1.29
N ALA A 76 -21.99 1.50 2.00
CA ALA A 76 -23.00 2.49 2.39
C ALA A 76 -23.68 3.17 1.19
N LEU A 77 -22.93 3.50 0.13
CA LEU A 77 -23.50 4.04 -1.10
C LEU A 77 -24.36 3.02 -1.86
N TRP A 78 -23.98 1.74 -1.85
CA TRP A 78 -24.75 0.68 -2.49
C TRP A 78 -26.08 0.43 -1.77
N ASP A 79 -26.08 0.45 -0.43
CA ASP A 79 -27.29 0.28 0.38
C ASP A 79 -28.26 1.49 0.29
N ALA A 80 -27.76 2.65 -0.16
CA ALA A 80 -28.54 3.87 -0.33
C ALA A 80 -29.19 4.01 -1.73
N GLN A 81 -28.90 3.10 -2.66
CA GLN A 81 -29.47 3.04 -4.01
C GLN A 81 -30.71 2.13 -4.06
#